data_AF-A0A1H2T5J3-F1
#
_entry.id   AF-A0A1H2T5J3-F1
#
_cell.length_a   1.000
_cell.length_b   1.000
_cell.length_c   1.000
_cell.angle_alpha   90.00
_cell.angle_beta   90.00
_cell.angle_gamma   90.00
#
_symmetry.space_group_name_H-M   'P 1'
#
loop_
_entity.id
_entity.type
_entity.pdbx_description
1 polymer ?
#
loop_
_entity_poly.entity_id
_entity_poly.type
_entity_poly.pdbx_seq_one_letter_code
_entity_poly.pdbx_strand_id
1 'polypeptide(L)'
;MNVSDAIRQRTSIRAFTPTAVPEALLRELLDVARHAPSGGNLQPWKVIAVAGDERRAVIDAVGAALRANPQGEIGERRVYPDPLWSPYRERRYEVGEALYATLGIARDDKPARYRHFALPEQEMIYCAMALGYADPDALVNALRASRVAVEAFAEFRGF
;
A
#
# COMPACT_ATOMS: atom_id res chain seq x y z
N MET A 1 -6.29 13.81 19.67
CA MET A 1 -5.97 13.93 18.24
C MET A 1 -7.29 14.02 17.48
N ASN A 2 -7.45 14.98 16.57
CA ASN A 2 -8.64 15.04 15.70
C ASN A 2 -8.37 14.32 14.36
N VAL A 3 -9.40 14.19 13.50
CA VAL A 3 -9.27 13.50 12.20
C VAL A 3 -8.25 14.19 11.28
N SER A 4 -8.19 15.52 11.28
CA SER A 4 -7.24 16.26 10.44
C SER A 4 -5.79 16.02 10.86
N ASP A 5 -5.55 15.93 12.16
CA ASP A 5 -4.22 15.61 12.70
C ASP A 5 -3.83 14.18 12.28
N ALA A 6 -4.75 13.22 12.42
CA ALA A 6 -4.51 11.83 12.02
C ALA A 6 -4.16 11.70 10.53
N ILE A 7 -4.89 12.42 9.64
CA ILE A 7 -4.63 12.42 8.20
C ILE A 7 -3.23 12.98 7.88
N ARG A 8 -2.81 14.06 8.55
CA ARG A 8 -1.51 14.71 8.32
C ARG A 8 -0.34 13.90 8.88
N GLN A 9 -0.54 13.18 9.99
CA GLN A 9 0.50 12.42 10.66
C GLN A 9 0.69 11.01 10.09
N ARG A 10 -0.37 10.40 9.52
CA ARG A 10 -0.31 9.02 9.03
C ARG A 10 0.68 8.88 7.86
N THR A 11 1.60 7.94 8.01
CA THR A 11 2.58 7.57 6.98
C THR A 11 2.46 6.09 6.64
N SER A 12 3.03 5.67 5.50
CA SER A 12 3.09 4.26 5.14
C SER A 12 4.28 3.60 5.84
N ILE A 13 4.01 2.59 6.64
CA ILE A 13 5.01 1.76 7.34
C ILE A 13 5.31 0.54 6.49
N ARG A 14 6.59 0.18 6.38
CA ARG A 14 7.09 -0.88 5.48
C ARG A 14 7.98 -1.90 6.20
N ALA A 15 8.50 -1.55 7.37
CA ALA A 15 9.19 -2.48 8.26
C ALA A 15 8.47 -2.50 9.62
N PHE A 16 8.31 -3.70 10.16
CA PHE A 16 7.53 -3.95 11.37
C PHE A 16 8.37 -4.73 12.37
N THR A 17 8.15 -4.49 13.66
CA THR A 17 8.72 -5.34 14.71
C THR A 17 8.13 -6.76 14.65
N PRO A 18 8.78 -7.77 15.26
CA PRO A 18 8.22 -9.12 15.35
C PRO A 18 6.96 -9.24 16.23
N THR A 19 6.62 -8.18 16.98
CA THR A 19 5.49 -8.16 17.90
C THR A 19 4.18 -8.38 17.17
N ALA A 20 3.45 -9.43 17.56
CA ALA A 20 2.16 -9.75 16.97
C ALA A 20 1.11 -8.69 17.33
N VAL A 21 0.26 -8.34 16.36
CA VAL A 21 -0.93 -7.51 16.60
C VAL A 21 -1.99 -8.40 17.30
N PRO A 22 -2.51 -7.99 18.46
CA PRO A 22 -3.58 -8.74 19.13
C PRO A 22 -4.82 -8.84 18.26
N GLU A 23 -5.45 -10.01 18.21
CA GLU A 23 -6.68 -10.22 17.42
C GLU A 23 -7.79 -9.25 17.84
N ALA A 24 -7.94 -9.00 19.15
CA ALA A 24 -8.93 -8.06 19.68
C ALA A 24 -8.78 -6.65 19.08
N LEU A 25 -7.54 -6.17 18.96
CA LEU A 25 -7.25 -4.87 18.35
C LEU A 25 -7.59 -4.89 16.85
N LEU A 26 -7.26 -5.97 16.14
CA LEU A 26 -7.62 -6.09 14.73
C LEU A 26 -9.14 -6.08 14.52
N ARG A 27 -9.90 -6.76 15.38
CA ARG A 27 -11.36 -6.75 15.35
C ARG A 27 -11.91 -5.35 15.60
N GLU A 28 -11.40 -4.63 16.59
CA GLU A 28 -11.77 -3.25 16.87
C GLU A 28 -11.52 -2.35 15.65
N LEU A 29 -10.35 -2.45 15.02
CA LEU A 29 -10.02 -1.66 13.83
C LEU A 29 -10.96 -1.95 12.66
N LEU A 30 -11.30 -3.22 12.42
CA LEU A 30 -12.24 -3.61 11.37
C LEU A 30 -13.68 -3.19 11.70
N ASP A 31 -14.06 -3.22 12.98
CA ASP A 31 -15.36 -2.73 13.44
C ASP A 31 -15.49 -1.22 13.29
N VAL A 32 -14.42 -0.44 13.45
CA VAL A 32 -14.42 0.98 13.09
C VAL A 32 -14.50 1.14 11.56
N ALA A 33 -13.69 0.39 10.81
CA ALA A 33 -13.59 0.52 9.34
C ALA A 33 -14.90 0.18 8.60
N ARG A 34 -15.74 -0.70 9.14
CA ARG A 34 -17.02 -1.10 8.52
C ARG A 34 -17.99 0.07 8.31
N HIS A 35 -17.80 1.16 9.03
CA HIS A 35 -18.64 2.35 8.95
C HIS A 35 -18.29 3.27 7.77
N ALA A 36 -17.30 2.92 6.94
CA ALA A 36 -17.02 3.63 5.71
C ALA A 36 -18.28 3.68 4.81
N PRO A 37 -18.60 4.82 4.18
CA PRO A 37 -19.73 4.91 3.26
C PRO A 37 -19.44 4.14 1.96
N SER A 38 -20.49 3.64 1.32
CA SER A 38 -20.43 3.04 -0.02
C SER A 38 -21.58 3.51 -0.89
N GLY A 39 -21.37 3.54 -2.21
CA GLY A 39 -22.43 3.87 -3.17
C GLY A 39 -23.62 2.93 -3.00
N GLY A 40 -24.82 3.49 -2.81
CA GLY A 40 -26.03 2.70 -2.52
C GLY A 40 -25.97 1.88 -1.22
N ASN A 41 -25.02 2.16 -0.32
CA ASN A 41 -24.73 1.38 0.89
C ASN A 41 -24.46 -0.12 0.65
N LEU A 42 -23.91 -0.48 -0.51
CA LEU A 42 -23.67 -1.87 -0.91
C LEU A 42 -22.67 -2.63 -0.03
N GLN A 43 -21.79 -1.91 0.68
CA GLN A 43 -20.74 -2.50 1.53
C GLN A 43 -19.99 -3.65 0.84
N PRO A 44 -19.46 -3.46 -0.39
CA PRO A 44 -18.99 -4.56 -1.23
C PRO A 44 -17.64 -5.15 -0.77
N TRP A 45 -17.14 -4.75 0.40
CA TRP A 45 -15.86 -5.18 0.94
C TRP A 45 -16.00 -6.51 1.69
N LYS A 46 -15.09 -7.43 1.39
CA LYS A 46 -14.81 -8.62 2.19
C LYS A 46 -13.34 -8.55 2.62
N VAL A 47 -13.08 -8.64 3.91
CA VAL A 47 -11.72 -8.63 4.45
C VAL A 47 -11.37 -10.05 4.89
N ILE A 48 -10.24 -10.55 4.38
CA ILE A 48 -9.64 -11.81 4.81
C ILE A 48 -8.38 -11.44 5.60
N ALA A 49 -8.44 -11.57 6.93
CA ALA A 49 -7.31 -11.32 7.80
C ALA A 49 -6.51 -12.61 8.02
N VAL A 50 -5.22 -12.59 7.67
CA VAL A 50 -4.31 -13.74 7.83
C VAL A 50 -3.12 -13.38 8.73
N ALA A 51 -2.71 -14.31 9.58
CA ALA A 51 -1.56 -14.19 10.48
C ALA A 51 -0.82 -15.53 10.58
N GLY A 52 0.35 -15.54 11.22
CA GLY A 52 1.12 -16.78 11.46
C GLY A 52 1.42 -17.55 10.17
N ASP A 53 1.08 -18.83 10.18
CA ASP A 53 1.36 -19.79 9.11
C ASP A 53 0.58 -19.46 7.83
N GLU A 54 -0.67 -19.03 7.95
CA GLU A 54 -1.49 -18.59 6.81
C GLU A 54 -0.88 -17.37 6.12
N ARG A 55 -0.35 -16.43 6.90
CA ARG A 55 0.38 -15.28 6.33
C ARG A 55 1.63 -15.73 5.57
N ARG A 56 2.38 -16.70 6.10
CA ARG A 56 3.56 -17.25 5.41
C ARG A 56 3.15 -17.95 4.12
N ALA A 57 2.10 -18.76 4.16
CA ALA A 57 1.57 -19.45 2.99
C ALA A 57 1.18 -18.45 1.88
N VAL A 58 0.53 -17.34 2.24
CA VAL A 58 0.29 -16.24 1.29
C VAL A 58 1.63 -15.74 0.73
N ILE A 59 2.56 -15.27 1.57
CA ILE A 59 3.88 -14.73 1.16
C ILE A 59 4.65 -15.70 0.23
N ASP A 60 4.64 -16.99 0.54
CA ASP A 60 5.35 -18.01 -0.23
C ASP A 60 4.70 -18.25 -1.60
N ALA A 61 3.37 -18.37 -1.63
CA ALA A 61 2.61 -18.50 -2.88
C ALA A 61 2.91 -17.32 -3.82
N VAL A 62 3.03 -16.12 -3.25
CA VAL A 62 3.33 -14.94 -4.04
C VAL A 62 4.77 -14.76 -4.44
N GLY A 63 5.71 -15.17 -3.60
CA GLY A 63 7.10 -15.33 -4.00
C GLY A 63 7.24 -16.31 -5.18
N ALA A 64 6.47 -17.39 -5.20
CA ALA A 64 6.48 -18.37 -6.29
C ALA A 64 5.91 -17.80 -7.59
N ALA A 65 4.75 -17.15 -7.55
CA ALA A 65 4.12 -16.54 -8.72
C ALA A 65 5.04 -15.52 -9.41
N LEU A 66 5.73 -14.66 -8.65
CA LEU A 66 6.68 -13.68 -9.20
C LEU A 66 7.88 -14.31 -9.90
N ARG A 67 8.41 -15.42 -9.36
CA ARG A 67 9.54 -16.11 -9.98
C ARG A 67 9.16 -16.68 -11.34
N ALA A 68 7.90 -17.12 -11.49
CA ALA A 68 7.37 -17.63 -12.75
C ALA A 68 7.06 -16.50 -13.75
N ASN A 69 6.51 -15.37 -13.29
CA ASN A 69 6.22 -14.20 -14.13
C ASN A 69 6.62 -12.88 -13.43
N PRO A 70 7.86 -12.41 -13.62
CA PRO A 70 8.38 -11.21 -12.96
C PRO A 70 7.69 -9.90 -13.38
N GLN A 71 7.00 -9.89 -14.51
CA GLN A 71 6.24 -8.71 -14.96
C GLN A 71 4.85 -8.61 -14.32
N GLY A 72 4.44 -9.66 -13.60
CA GLY A 72 3.09 -9.80 -13.07
C GLY A 72 2.07 -10.09 -14.18
N GLU A 73 0.86 -10.42 -13.77
CA GLU A 73 -0.26 -10.52 -14.69
C GLU A 73 -0.88 -9.15 -14.92
N ILE A 74 -1.12 -8.79 -16.18
CA ILE A 74 -1.93 -7.62 -16.50
C ILE A 74 -3.38 -8.03 -16.28
N GLY A 75 -3.92 -7.73 -15.10
CA GLY A 75 -5.34 -7.94 -14.82
C GLY A 75 -6.23 -7.20 -15.83
N GLU A 76 -7.46 -7.66 -16.01
CA GLU A 76 -8.44 -7.09 -16.95
C GLU A 76 -8.70 -5.58 -16.74
N ARG A 77 -8.40 -5.06 -15.55
CA ARG A 77 -8.46 -3.63 -15.21
C ARG A 77 -7.09 -3.08 -14.89
N ARG A 78 -6.68 -2.06 -15.63
CA ARG A 78 -5.43 -1.33 -15.39
C ARG A 78 -5.56 -0.50 -14.12
N VAL A 79 -4.60 -0.64 -13.19
CA VAL A 79 -4.52 0.17 -11.96
C VAL A 79 -4.34 1.65 -12.27
N TYR A 80 -3.63 1.97 -13.36
CA TYR A 80 -3.44 3.34 -13.86
C TYR A 80 -3.93 3.44 -15.32
N PRO A 81 -4.41 4.62 -15.74
CA PRO A 81 -4.66 4.90 -17.16
C PRO A 81 -3.40 4.69 -18.02
N ASP A 82 -3.59 4.33 -19.29
CA ASP A 82 -2.51 4.24 -20.27
C ASP A 82 -2.83 5.12 -21.50
N PRO A 83 -2.02 6.16 -21.77
CA PRO A 83 -0.82 6.55 -21.04
C PRO A 83 -1.14 7.22 -19.70
N LEU A 84 -0.32 6.96 -18.68
CA LEU A 84 -0.30 7.82 -17.49
C LEU A 84 0.38 9.13 -17.89
N TRP A 85 -0.36 10.25 -17.87
CA TRP A 85 0.13 11.55 -18.33
C TRP A 85 0.73 12.40 -17.19
N SER A 86 1.39 13.50 -17.55
CA SER A 86 1.97 14.44 -16.58
C SER A 86 0.86 15.22 -15.85
N PRO A 87 0.93 15.47 -14.53
CA PRO A 87 2.07 15.24 -13.62
C PRO A 87 2.07 13.88 -12.91
N TYR A 88 1.09 13.01 -13.17
CA TYR A 88 0.87 11.78 -12.42
C TYR A 88 1.97 10.74 -12.64
N ARG A 89 2.50 10.68 -13.87
CA ARG A 89 3.64 9.85 -14.22
C ARG A 89 4.86 10.23 -13.40
N GLU A 90 5.22 11.51 -13.35
CA GLU A 90 6.40 12.01 -12.64
C GLU A 90 6.26 11.76 -11.13
N ARG A 91 5.09 12.04 -10.54
CA ARG A 91 4.82 11.79 -9.12
C ARG A 91 4.98 10.31 -8.75
N ARG A 92 4.49 9.40 -9.60
CA ARG A 92 4.65 7.95 -9.38
C ARG A 92 6.13 7.55 -9.40
N TYR A 93 6.92 8.10 -10.32
CA TYR A 93 8.36 7.84 -10.37
C TYR A 93 9.09 8.43 -9.17
N GLU A 94 8.80 9.67 -8.80
CA GLU A 94 9.41 10.36 -7.66
C GLU A 94 9.25 9.57 -6.36
N VAL A 95 8.03 9.11 -6.05
CA VAL A 95 7.77 8.30 -4.84
C VAL A 95 8.51 6.96 -4.89
N GLY A 96 8.57 6.32 -6.07
CA GLY A 96 9.31 5.08 -6.25
C GLY A 96 10.81 5.25 -6.05
N GLU A 97 11.40 6.30 -6.64
CA GLU A 97 12.82 6.61 -6.50
C GLU A 97 13.17 6.97 -5.06
N ALA A 98 12.36 7.81 -4.40
CA ALA A 98 12.54 8.17 -3.00
C ALA A 98 12.49 6.94 -2.08
N LEU A 99 11.59 5.99 -2.36
CA LEU A 99 11.52 4.71 -1.63
C LEU A 99 12.82 3.91 -1.75
N TYR A 100 13.30 3.66 -2.96
CA TYR A 100 14.49 2.84 -3.16
C TYR A 100 15.77 3.54 -2.69
N ALA A 101 15.86 4.87 -2.83
CA ALA A 101 16.95 5.66 -2.27
C ALA A 101 17.00 5.55 -0.74
N THR A 102 15.84 5.60 -0.06
CA THR A 102 15.76 5.43 1.41
C THR A 102 16.26 4.05 1.85
N LEU A 103 16.08 3.03 1.00
CA LEU A 103 16.55 1.66 1.23
C LEU A 103 18.04 1.45 0.88
N GLY A 104 18.74 2.46 0.36
CA GLY A 104 20.10 2.32 -0.16
C GLY A 104 20.19 1.47 -1.44
N ILE A 105 19.08 1.28 -2.15
CA ILE A 105 19.00 0.45 -3.36
C ILE A 105 19.18 1.33 -4.59
N ALA A 106 20.26 1.10 -5.33
CA ALA A 106 20.56 1.81 -6.57
C ALA A 106 19.49 1.56 -7.65
N ARG A 107 19.30 2.52 -8.57
CA ARG A 107 18.22 2.47 -9.58
C ARG A 107 18.40 1.34 -10.59
N ASP A 108 19.65 1.03 -10.90
CA ASP A 108 20.11 -0.01 -11.80
C ASP A 108 20.13 -1.41 -11.16
N ASP A 109 20.07 -1.50 -9.82
CA ASP A 109 19.87 -2.76 -9.09
C ASP A 109 18.39 -3.20 -9.13
N LYS A 110 17.94 -3.52 -10.35
CA LYS A 110 16.61 -4.07 -10.64
C LYS A 110 16.30 -5.29 -9.75
N PRO A 111 17.20 -6.28 -9.56
CA PRO A 111 16.93 -7.41 -8.68
C PRO A 111 16.62 -7.04 -7.22
N ALA A 112 17.29 -6.03 -6.64
CA ALA A 112 16.99 -5.58 -5.28
C ALA A 112 15.63 -4.87 -5.15
N ARG A 113 15.20 -4.13 -6.18
CA ARG A 113 13.92 -3.42 -6.19
C ARG A 113 12.69 -4.35 -6.17
N TYR A 114 12.78 -5.55 -6.73
CA TYR A 114 11.61 -6.44 -6.93
C TYR A 114 11.28 -7.39 -5.77
N ARG A 115 12.08 -7.44 -4.71
CA ARG A 115 11.96 -8.47 -3.66
C ARG A 115 10.69 -8.42 -2.75
N HIS A 116 9.72 -7.53 -2.97
CA HIS A 116 8.76 -7.13 -1.90
C HIS A 116 7.23 -7.18 -2.17
N PHE A 117 6.67 -7.61 -3.31
CA PHE A 117 5.20 -7.48 -3.55
C PHE A 117 4.57 -8.58 -4.44
N ALA A 118 3.60 -9.40 -3.97
CA ALA A 118 2.73 -10.20 -4.88
C ALA A 118 1.41 -10.74 -4.25
N LEU A 119 0.44 -11.17 -5.11
CA LEU A 119 -0.94 -11.72 -4.81
C LEU A 119 -1.42 -12.87 -5.79
N PRO A 120 -2.42 -13.76 -5.46
CA PRO A 120 -2.84 -14.98 -6.23
C PRO A 120 -3.93 -14.82 -7.36
N GLU A 121 -4.26 -15.94 -8.04
CA GLU A 121 -4.84 -16.06 -9.42
C GLU A 121 -6.38 -15.93 -9.59
N GLN A 122 -7.20 -16.24 -8.59
CA GLN A 122 -8.68 -16.31 -8.75
C GLN A 122 -9.45 -15.24 -7.96
N GLU A 123 -8.71 -14.34 -7.31
CA GLU A 123 -9.25 -13.22 -6.57
C GLU A 123 -8.51 -11.97 -7.02
N MET A 124 -9.24 -10.96 -7.50
CA MET A 124 -8.65 -9.65 -7.69
C MET A 124 -8.49 -9.01 -6.31
N ILE A 125 -7.30 -9.10 -5.73
CA ILE A 125 -7.01 -8.28 -4.57
C ILE A 125 -6.93 -6.83 -5.04
N TYR A 126 -7.99 -6.10 -4.73
CA TYR A 126 -8.07 -4.67 -5.01
C TYR A 126 -6.93 -3.93 -4.30
N CYS A 127 -6.63 -4.30 -3.06
CA CYS A 127 -5.51 -3.80 -2.27
C CYS A 127 -5.14 -4.79 -1.16
N ALA A 128 -3.84 -5.04 -0.97
CA ALA A 128 -3.33 -5.73 0.21
C ALA A 128 -2.81 -4.70 1.23
N MET A 129 -3.11 -4.94 2.52
CA MET A 129 -2.63 -4.10 3.61
C MET A 129 -1.75 -4.93 4.56
N ALA A 130 -0.50 -4.52 4.71
CA ALA A 130 0.34 -4.99 5.79
C ALA A 130 0.07 -4.13 7.05
N LEU A 131 -0.17 -4.79 8.18
CA LEU A 131 -0.42 -4.15 9.47
C LEU A 131 0.52 -4.74 10.53
N GLY A 132 1.13 -3.88 11.34
CA GLY A 132 2.02 -4.27 12.42
C GLY A 132 2.52 -3.05 13.19
N TYR A 133 3.22 -3.29 14.29
CA TYR A 133 3.91 -2.24 15.01
C TYR A 133 5.14 -1.80 14.23
N ALA A 134 5.24 -0.51 13.93
CA ALA A 134 6.36 0.04 13.17
C ALA A 134 7.69 -0.23 13.87
N ASP A 135 8.67 -0.70 13.10
CA ASP A 135 10.06 -0.70 13.54
C ASP A 135 10.59 0.75 13.51
N PRO A 136 10.92 1.35 14.65
CA PRO A 136 11.39 2.74 14.71
C PRO A 136 12.79 2.93 14.13
N ASP A 137 13.60 1.86 14.08
CA ASP A 137 15.00 1.92 13.65
C ASP A 137 15.14 1.65 12.14
N ALA A 138 14.10 1.12 11.51
CA ALA A 138 14.09 0.83 10.09
C ALA A 138 13.99 2.11 9.24
N LEU A 139 15.08 2.46 8.55
CA LEU A 139 15.20 3.65 7.69
C LEU A 139 14.05 3.79 6.68
N VAL A 140 13.54 2.68 6.15
CA VAL A 140 12.42 2.68 5.20
C VAL A 140 11.14 3.35 5.74
N ASN A 141 10.96 3.39 7.06
CA ASN A 141 9.82 4.00 7.74
C ASN A 141 9.99 5.53 7.92
N ALA A 142 11.19 6.08 7.67
CA ALA A 142 11.46 7.51 7.73
C ALA A 142 10.93 8.28 6.50
N LEU A 143 10.66 7.60 5.39
CA LEU A 143 10.17 8.24 4.16
C LEU A 143 8.88 9.04 4.42
N ARG A 144 8.88 10.31 3.99
CA ARG A 144 7.70 11.18 3.96
C ARG A 144 7.44 11.60 2.53
N ALA A 145 6.36 11.09 1.95
CA ALA A 145 5.93 11.52 0.62
C ALA A 145 5.38 12.95 0.70
N SER A 146 5.84 13.83 -0.19
CA SER A 146 5.33 15.19 -0.34
C SER A 146 3.84 15.18 -0.74
N ARG A 147 3.16 16.32 -0.51
CA ARG A 147 1.80 16.57 -0.98
C ARG A 147 1.82 17.87 -1.76
N VAL A 148 1.14 17.90 -2.90
CA VAL A 148 1.00 19.12 -3.69
C VAL A 148 0.08 20.11 -2.98
N ALA A 149 0.27 21.40 -3.25
CA ALA A 149 -0.59 22.46 -2.74
C ALA A 149 -2.03 22.28 -3.25
N VAL A 150 -3.01 22.82 -2.53
CA VAL A 150 -4.44 22.66 -2.85
C VAL A 150 -4.73 23.22 -4.25
N GLU A 151 -4.12 24.34 -4.58
CA GLU A 151 -4.23 25.06 -5.85
C GLU A 151 -3.73 24.22 -7.05
N ALA A 152 -2.90 23.20 -6.79
CA ALA A 152 -2.38 22.33 -7.83
C ALA A 152 -3.30 21.15 -8.18
N PHE A 153 -4.37 20.90 -7.42
CA PHE A 153 -5.32 19.80 -7.72
C PHE A 153 -6.80 20.16 -7.53
N ALA A 154 -7.11 21.31 -6.94
CA ALA A 154 -8.47 21.77 -6.75
C ALA A 154 -8.68 23.12 -7.45
N GLU A 155 -9.80 23.23 -8.15
CA GLU A 155 -10.32 24.49 -8.69
C GLU A 155 -11.60 24.84 -7.94
N PHE A 156 -11.68 26.06 -7.41
CA PHE A 156 -12.84 26.54 -6.67
C PHE A 156 -13.72 27.35 -7.62
N ARG A 157 -14.93 26.86 -7.87
CA ARG A 157 -15.93 27.52 -8.73
C ARG A 157 -17.19 27.79 -7.92
N GLY A 158 -17.62 29.05 -7.84
CA GLY A 158 -18.83 29.44 -7.10
C GLY A 158 -18.71 29.32 -5.57
N PHE A 159 -17.47 29.25 -5.09
CA PHE A 159 -17.08 29.42 -3.68
C PHE A 159 -16.32 30.73 -3.55
#